data_AF-A0A2U1T6L7-F1
#
_entry.id   AF-A0A2U1T6L7-F1
#
_cell.length_a   1.000
_cell.length_b   1.000
_cell.length_c   1.000
_cell.angle_alpha   90.00
_cell.angle_beta   90.00
_cell.angle_gamma   90.00
#
_symmetry.space_group_name_H-M   'P 1'
#
loop_
_entity.id
_entity.type
_entity.pdbx_description
1 polymer ?
#
loop_
_entity_poly.entity_id
_entity_poly.type
_entity_poly.pdbx_seq_one_letter_code
_entity_poly.pdbx_strand_id
1 'polypeptide(L)'
;MGELGAIVAKTTGRRCPVEIPLWVAKAIVPLAEWISRLRGTAPLFTRYSLHTLEAPANFSHAKATSELDYEPRPVTETITDTVRWLQERYQD
;
A
#
# COMPACT_ATOMS: atom_id res chain seq x y z
N MET A 1 3.57 -8.45 0.93
CA MET A 1 3.86 -7.06 0.50
C MET A 1 4.84 -7.03 -0.67
N GLY A 2 5.70 -8.05 -0.80
CA GLY A 2 6.71 -8.17 -1.86
C GLY A 2 6.19 -8.12 -3.30
N GLU A 3 5.04 -8.72 -3.62
CA GLU A 3 4.50 -8.66 -4.99
C GLU A 3 4.13 -7.23 -5.42
N LEU A 4 3.44 -6.48 -4.55
CA LEU A 4 3.09 -5.08 -4.81
C LEU A 4 4.34 -4.20 -4.90
N GLY A 5 5.30 -4.39 -3.99
CA GLY A 5 6.60 -3.71 -4.03
C GLY A 5 7.36 -3.97 -5.33
N ALA A 6 7.34 -5.21 -5.82
CA ALA A 6 7.96 -5.60 -7.08
C ALA A 6 7.29 -4.97 -8.30
N ILE A 7 5.95 -4.92 -8.35
CA ILE A 7 5.21 -4.25 -9.43
C ILE A 7 5.57 -2.76 -9.47
N VAL A 8 5.55 -2.07 -8.32
CA VAL A 8 5.90 -0.64 -8.24
C VAL A 8 7.35 -0.40 -8.63
N ALA A 9 8.28 -1.24 -8.17
CA ALA A 9 9.70 -1.16 -8.54
C ALA A 9 9.90 -1.31 -10.06
N LYS A 10 9.21 -2.28 -10.68
CA LYS A 10 9.26 -2.51 -12.13
C LYS A 10 8.71 -1.32 -12.91
N THR A 11 7.59 -0.73 -12.47
CA THR A 11 6.96 0.40 -13.16
C THR A 11 7.76 1.70 -13.00
N THR A 12 8.33 1.94 -11.82
CA THR A 12 9.11 3.17 -11.55
C THR A 12 10.57 3.10 -11.99
N GLY A 13 11.09 1.90 -12.30
CA GLY A 13 12.52 1.66 -12.54
C GLY A 13 13.40 1.81 -11.29
N ARG A 14 12.80 1.85 -10.10
CA ARG A 14 13.51 2.01 -8.81
C ARG A 14 13.67 0.67 -8.10
N ARG A 15 14.55 0.65 -7.09
CA ARG A 15 14.75 -0.55 -6.25
C ARG A 15 13.50 -0.83 -5.42
N CYS A 16 13.20 -2.12 -5.23
CA CYS A 16 12.13 -2.56 -4.34
C CYS A 16 12.41 -2.07 -2.91
N PRO A 17 11.41 -1.49 -2.22
CA PRO A 17 11.55 -1.14 -0.81
C PRO A 17 11.88 -2.37 0.04
N VAL A 18 12.66 -2.16 1.11
CA VAL A 18 12.99 -3.19 2.08
C VAL A 18 11.76 -3.52 2.92
N GLU A 19 11.44 -4.80 3.07
CA GLU A 19 10.38 -5.26 3.96
C GLU A 19 10.87 -5.24 5.41
N ILE A 20 10.15 -4.52 6.27
CA ILE A 20 10.43 -4.48 7.71
C ILE A 20 9.46 -5.37 8.48
N PRO A 21 9.89 -6.04 9.56
CA PRO A 21 8.99 -6.78 10.43
C PRO A 21 7.95 -5.85 11.07
N LEU A 22 6.72 -6.33 11.23
CA LEU A 22 5.63 -5.52 11.73
C LEU A 22 5.83 -5.04 13.17
N TRP A 23 6.54 -5.82 14.00
CA TRP A 23 6.89 -5.42 15.37
C TRP A 23 7.82 -4.19 15.38
N VAL A 24 8.72 -4.07 14.40
CA VAL A 24 9.59 -2.89 14.23
C VAL A 24 8.73 -1.67 13.89
N ALA A 25 7.81 -1.82 12.94
CA ALA A 25 6.88 -0.75 12.58
C ALA A 25 6.05 -0.30 13.79
N LYS A 26 5.50 -1.24 14.57
CA LYS A 26 4.73 -0.96 15.80
C LYS A 26 5.54 -0.20 16.85
N ALA A 27 6.84 -0.51 17.00
CA ALA A 27 7.72 0.19 17.94
C ALA A 27 7.98 1.65 17.53
N ILE A 28 7.97 1.95 16.22
CA ILE A 28 8.23 3.29 15.69
C ILE A 28 6.97 4.18 15.71
N VAL A 29 5.76 3.60 15.68
CA VAL A 29 4.50 4.36 15.69
C VAL A 29 4.41 5.46 16.76
N PRO A 30 4.66 5.21 18.07
CA PRO A 30 4.54 6.27 19.08
C PRO A 30 5.49 7.44 18.82
N LEU A 31 6.69 7.17 18.30
CA LEU A 31 7.65 8.20 17.91
C LEU A 31 7.16 8.97 16.68
N ALA A 32 6.64 8.26 15.67
CA ALA A 32 6.09 8.87 14.46
C ALA A 32 4.89 9.78 14.77
N GLU A 33 3.95 9.33 15.61
CA GLU A 33 2.79 10.12 16.06
C GLU A 33 3.22 11.37 16.82
N TRP A 34 4.23 11.26 17.68
CA TRP A 34 4.76 12.42 18.41
C TRP A 34 5.43 13.45 17.47
N ILE A 35 6.27 12.99 16.54
CA ILE A 35 6.93 13.85 15.55
C ILE A 35 5.89 14.51 14.63
N SER A 36 4.88 13.77 14.18
CA SER A 36 3.79 14.30 13.36
C SER A 36 2.98 15.39 14.06
N ARG A 37 2.73 15.24 15.36
CA ARG A 37 2.07 16.28 16.17
C ARG A 37 2.92 17.56 16.26
N LEU A 38 4.24 17.45 16.30
CA LEU A 38 5.16 18.59 16.30
C LEU A 38 5.29 19.24 14.92
N ARG A 39 5.31 18.44 13.85
CA ARG A 39 5.50 18.92 12.47
C ARG A 39 4.20 19.32 11.77
N GLY A 40 3.04 19.02 12.36
CA GLY A 40 1.72 19.27 11.75
C GLY A 40 1.45 18.42 10.50
N THR A 41 2.25 17.39 10.24
CA THR A 41 2.12 16.51 9.07
C THR A 41 1.49 15.18 9.46
N ALA A 42 0.63 14.65 8.59
CA ALA A 42 0.03 13.34 8.80
C ALA A 42 1.12 12.25 8.88
N PRO A 43 1.08 11.34 9.87
CA PRO A 43 2.03 10.24 9.97
C PRO A 43 1.86 9.29 8.78
N LEU A 44 2.97 8.74 8.29
CA LEU A 44 2.97 7.77 7.19
C LEU A 44 2.14 6.51 7.52
N PHE A 45 2.16 6.10 8.78
CA PHE A 45 1.36 4.98 9.31
C PHE A 45 1.03 5.21 10.78
N THR A 46 -0.13 4.72 11.22
CA THR A 46 -0.65 4.78 12.59
C THR A 46 -0.84 3.38 13.17
N ARG A 47 -1.07 3.28 14.49
CA ARG A 47 -1.38 1.99 15.15
C ARG A 47 -2.57 1.30 14.49
N TYR A 48 -3.59 2.07 14.13
CA TYR A 48 -4.78 1.59 13.44
C TYR A 48 -4.43 1.00 12.07
N SER A 49 -3.66 1.70 11.24
CA SER A 49 -3.27 1.19 9.93
C SER A 49 -2.47 -0.12 10.03
N LEU A 50 -1.58 -0.25 11.02
CA LEU A 50 -0.82 -1.48 11.23
C LEU A 50 -1.70 -2.63 11.71
N HIS A 51 -2.69 -2.36 12.58
CA HIS A 51 -3.65 -3.37 13.01
C HIS A 51 -4.48 -3.90 11.83
N THR A 52 -4.93 -3.03 10.93
CA THR A 52 -5.67 -3.44 9.73
C THR A 52 -4.81 -4.29 8.79
N LEU A 53 -3.50 -4.05 8.71
CA LEU A 53 -2.58 -4.88 7.92
C LEU A 53 -2.40 -6.31 8.48
N GLU A 54 -2.69 -6.53 9.76
CA GLU A 54 -2.67 -7.88 10.37
C GLU A 54 -3.91 -8.69 10.06
N ALA A 55 -5.01 -8.03 9.67
CA ALA A 55 -6.25 -8.71 9.36
C ALA A 55 -6.09 -9.56 8.09
N PRO A 56 -6.61 -10.81 8.05
CA PRO A 56 -6.61 -11.62 6.85
C PRO A 56 -7.33 -10.91 5.70
N ALA A 57 -6.63 -10.67 4.59
CA ALA A 57 -7.14 -9.93 3.43
C ALA A 57 -7.35 -10.82 2.18
N ASN A 58 -7.61 -12.12 2.37
CA ASN A 58 -7.83 -13.06 1.27
C ASN A 58 -9.28 -12.96 0.77
N PHE A 59 -9.57 -11.91 -0.01
CA PHE A 59 -10.90 -11.68 -0.58
C PHE A 59 -11.05 -12.39 -1.93
N SER A 60 -12.18 -13.07 -2.11
CA SER A 60 -12.56 -13.69 -3.38
C SER A 60 -13.71 -12.91 -4.03
N HIS A 61 -13.61 -12.71 -5.34
CA HIS A 61 -14.66 -12.11 -6.16
C HIS A 61 -15.53 -13.17 -6.86
N ALA A 62 -15.34 -14.46 -6.58
CA ALA A 62 -15.99 -15.57 -7.29
C ALA A 62 -17.53 -15.47 -7.31
N LYS A 63 -18.15 -15.05 -6.20
CA LYS A 63 -19.60 -14.86 -6.12
C LYS A 63 -20.09 -13.72 -7.02
N ALA A 64 -19.34 -12.62 -7.05
CA ALA A 64 -19.69 -11.47 -7.89
C ALA A 64 -19.58 -11.85 -9.37
N THR A 65 -18.55 -12.62 -9.75
CA THR A 65 -18.42 -13.14 -11.11
C THR A 65 -19.60 -14.05 -11.48
N SER A 66 -20.02 -14.94 -10.57
CA SER A 66 -21.12 -15.88 -10.87
C SER A 66 -22.51 -15.25 -10.91
N GLU A 67 -22.77 -14.26 -10.05
CA GLU A 67 -24.12 -13.70 -9.88
C GLU A 67 -24.33 -12.37 -10.59
N LEU A 68 -23.26 -11.62 -10.85
CA LEU A 68 -23.32 -10.23 -11.34
C LEU A 68 -22.54 -10.00 -12.64
N ASP A 69 -22.04 -11.07 -13.28
CA ASP A 69 -21.19 -10.98 -14.48
C ASP A 69 -19.99 -10.04 -14.27
N TYR A 70 -19.45 -10.05 -13.04
CA TYR A 70 -18.36 -9.17 -12.63
C TYR A 70 -17.00 -9.75 -13.04
N GLU A 71 -16.39 -9.13 -14.03
CA GLU A 71 -15.04 -9.46 -14.53
C GLU A 71 -14.06 -8.31 -14.25
N PRO A 72 -13.34 -8.31 -13.10
CA PRO A 72 -12.38 -7.27 -12.81
C PRO A 72 -11.12 -7.41 -13.68
N ARG A 73 -10.56 -6.27 -14.09
CA ARG A 73 -9.25 -6.24 -14.73
C ARG A 73 -8.14 -6.71 -13.76
N PRO A 74 -7.00 -7.19 -14.28
CA PRO A 74 -5.86 -7.56 -13.44
C PRO A 74 -5.42 -6.42 -12.52
N VAL A 75 -5.17 -6.74 -11.24
CA VAL A 75 -4.75 -5.74 -10.23
C VAL A 75 -3.42 -5.06 -10.60
N THR A 76 -2.55 -5.76 -11.32
CA THR A 76 -1.26 -5.27 -11.84
C THR A 76 -1.43 -4.06 -12.75
N GLU A 77 -2.47 -4.04 -13.58
CA GLU A 77 -2.80 -2.93 -14.47
C GLU A 77 -3.22 -1.71 -13.65
N THR A 78 -4.11 -1.90 -12.68
CA THR A 78 -4.55 -0.83 -11.77
C THR A 78 -3.38 -0.19 -11.00
N ILE A 79 -2.46 -1.02 -10.48
CA ILE A 79 -1.27 -0.52 -9.78
C ILE A 79 -0.37 0.26 -10.74
N THR A 80 -0.16 -0.25 -11.95
CA THR A 80 0.70 0.39 -12.96
C THR A 80 0.16 1.76 -13.36
N ASP A 81 -1.13 1.86 -13.64
CA ASP A 81 -1.77 3.13 -14.00
C ASP A 81 -1.69 4.13 -12.85
N THR A 82 -1.93 3.68 -11.62
CA THR A 82 -1.85 4.53 -10.42
C THR A 82 -0.44 5.10 -10.23
N VAL A 83 0.59 4.27 -10.43
CA VAL A 83 1.99 4.70 -10.33
C VAL A 83 2.32 5.74 -11.40
N ARG A 84 1.90 5.53 -12.65
CA ARG A 84 2.11 6.49 -13.75
C ARG A 84 1.44 7.83 -13.46
N TRP A 85 0.18 7.80 -13.00
CA TRP A 85 -0.54 9.00 -12.61
C TRP A 85 0.18 9.79 -11.48
N LEU A 86 0.73 9.08 -10.48
CA LEU A 86 1.52 9.72 -9.42
C LEU A 86 2.82 10.32 -9.95
N GLN A 87 3.48 9.67 -10.91
CA GLN A 87 4.69 10.20 -11.55
C GLN A 87 4.39 11.48 -12.32
N GLU A 88 3.33 11.50 -13.12
CA GLU A 88 2.90 12.68 -13.87
C GLU A 88 2.52 13.86 -12.97
N ARG A 89 1.91 13.61 -11.81
CA ARG A 89 1.38 14.67 -10.94
C ARG A 89 2.39 15.26 -9.95
N TYR A 90 3.46 14.55 -9.62
CA TYR A 90 4.40 14.92 -8.55
C TYR A 90 5.87 14.94 -9.00
N GLN A 91 6.16 14.93 -10.31
CA GLN A 91 7.53 15.08 -10.85
C GLN A 91 7.95 16.53 -11.17
N ASP A 92 7.16 17.54 -10.78
CA ASP A 92 7.56 18.95 -10.76
C ASP A 92 8.31 19.32 -9.47
#